data_AF-A0A2N0P4S1-F1
#
_entry.id   AF-A0A2N0P4S1-F1
#
_cell.length_a   1.000
_cell.length_b   1.000
_cell.length_c   1.000
_cell.angle_alpha   90.00
_cell.angle_beta   90.00
_cell.angle_gamma   90.00
#
_symmetry.space_group_name_H-M   'P 1'
#
loop_
_entity.id
_entity.type
_entity.pdbx_description
1 polymer ?
#
loop_
_entity_poly.entity_id
_entity_poly.type
_entity_poly.pdbx_seq_one_letter_code
_entity_poly.pdbx_strand_id
1 'polypeptide(L)' 'FVRACNLLVARFITEDDLKEAQERLKDMAYLIENTYGPEFITSNIHLALHIPDCCRDYGPIYNFWLFPFERLNGYIGEI' A
#
# COMPACT_ATOMS: atom_id res chain seq x y z
N PHE A 1 -9.51 1.25 4.63
CA PHE A 1 -8.43 2.01 3.96
C PHE A 1 -7.61 2.88 4.91
N VAL A 2 -8.13 4.01 5.43
CA VAL A 2 -7.32 4.99 6.23
C VAL A 2 -6.53 4.34 7.38
N ARG A 3 -7.18 3.44 8.15
CA ARG A 3 -6.51 2.71 9.23
C ARG A 3 -5.34 1.86 8.74
N ALA A 4 -5.51 1.14 7.62
CA ALA A 4 -4.43 0.35 7.02
C ALA A 4 -3.26 1.25 6.62
N CYS A 5 -3.53 2.40 5.99
CA CYS A 5 -2.49 3.35 5.62
C CYS A 5 -1.72 3.85 6.86
N ASN A 6 -2.42 4.23 7.93
CA ASN A 6 -1.78 4.71 9.15
C ASN A 6 -0.85 3.67 9.80
N LEU A 7 -1.23 2.39 9.76
CA LEU A 7 -0.38 1.29 10.25
C LEU A 7 0.84 1.10 9.35
N LEU A 8 0.63 1.09 8.03
CA LEU A 8 1.66 0.82 7.04
C LEU A 8 2.69 1.94 6.87
N VAL A 9 2.36 3.17 7.25
CA VAL A 9 3.28 4.32 7.29
C VAL A 9 3.83 4.57 8.70
N ALA A 10 3.62 3.67 9.65
CA ALA A 10 4.22 3.81 10.97
C ALA A 10 5.76 3.68 10.88
N ARG A 11 6.47 4.41 11.74
CA ARG A 11 7.94 4.33 11.82
C ARG A 11 8.43 2.94 12.22
N PHE A 12 7.65 2.27 13.07
CA PHE A 12 7.87 0.91 13.51
C PHE A 12 6.57 0.14 13.23
N ILE A 13 6.70 -0.99 12.57
CA ILE A 13 5.57 -1.83 12.17
C ILE A 13 5.79 -3.20 12.79
N THR A 14 4.80 -3.67 13.52
CA THR A 14 4.79 -5.02 14.10
C THR A 14 4.05 -6.00 13.19
N GLU A 15 4.22 -7.30 13.43
CA GLU A 15 3.46 -8.32 12.68
C GLU A 15 1.95 -8.20 12.90
N ASP A 16 1.50 -7.76 14.08
CA ASP A 16 0.08 -7.57 14.34
C ASP A 16 -0.48 -6.35 13.60
N ASP A 17 0.32 -5.28 13.46
CA ASP A 17 -0.02 -4.15 12.60
C ASP A 17 -0.17 -4.58 11.14
N LEU A 18 0.73 -5.45 10.65
CA LEU A 18 0.66 -5.98 9.28
C LEU A 18 -0.55 -6.87 9.05
N LYS A 19 -0.92 -7.71 10.03
CA LYS A 19 -2.14 -8.52 9.98
C LYS A 19 -3.38 -7.62 9.93
N GLU A 20 -3.48 -6.62 10.81
CA GLU A 20 -4.61 -5.69 10.81
C GLU A 20 -4.67 -4.93 9.48
N ALA A 21 -3.54 -4.42 8.99
CA ALA A 21 -3.49 -3.73 7.70
C ALA A 21 -3.97 -4.63 6.56
N GLN A 22 -3.55 -5.90 6.52
CA GLN A 22 -3.96 -6.86 5.49
C GLN A 22 -5.47 -7.15 5.53
N GLU A 23 -6.05 -7.34 6.71
CA GLU A 23 -7.51 -7.52 6.87
C GLU A 23 -8.27 -6.29 6.37
N ARG A 24 -7.85 -5.09 6.79
CA ARG A 24 -8.48 -3.82 6.39
C ARG A 24 -8.39 -3.54 4.88
N LEU A 25 -7.34 -4.03 4.22
CA LEU A 25 -7.17 -3.93 2.77
C LEU A 25 -8.07 -4.94 2.03
N LYS A 26 -8.20 -6.17 2.54
CA LYS A 26 -9.14 -7.17 2.01
C LYS A 26 -10.59 -6.71 2.14
N ASP A 27 -10.97 -6.19 3.31
CA ASP A 27 -12.30 -5.62 3.54
C ASP A 27 -12.62 -4.51 2.53
N MET A 28 -11.64 -3.64 2.26
CA MET A 28 -11.78 -2.57 1.27
C MET A 28 -11.99 -3.15 -0.14
N ALA A 29 -11.16 -4.10 -0.57
CA ALA A 29 -11.29 -4.71 -1.89
C ALA A 29 -12.65 -5.41 -2.06
N TYR A 30 -13.09 -6.15 -1.05
CA TYR A 30 -14.40 -6.80 -1.04
C TYR A 30 -15.54 -5.78 -1.13
N LEU A 31 -15.47 -4.69 -0.38
CA LEU A 31 -16.47 -3.62 -0.45
C LEU A 31 -16.52 -2.96 -1.82
N ILE A 32 -15.37 -2.72 -2.46
CA ILE A 32 -15.30 -2.16 -3.80
C ILE A 32 -15.95 -3.12 -4.81
N GLU A 33 -15.57 -4.39 -4.79
CA GLU A 33 -16.11 -5.44 -5.67
C GLU A 33 -17.64 -5.55 -5.54
N ASN A 34 -18.16 -5.61 -4.32
CA ASN A 34 -19.60 -5.77 -4.11
C ASN A 34 -20.41 -4.51 -4.45
N THR A 35 -19.84 -3.33 -4.25
CA THR A 35 -20.56 -2.06 -4.44
C THR A 35 -20.54 -1.62 -5.90
N TYR A 36 -19.40 -1.79 -6.57
CA TYR A 36 -19.17 -1.25 -7.90
C TYR A 36 -19.04 -2.32 -8.98
N GLY A 37 -18.76 -3.56 -8.60
CA GLY A 37 -18.52 -4.66 -9.53
C GLY A 37 -17.04 -5.07 -9.61
N PRO A 38 -16.75 -6.31 -10.08
CA PRO A 38 -15.40 -6.84 -10.16
C PRO A 38 -14.50 -6.07 -11.14
N GLU A 39 -15.06 -5.39 -12.13
CA GLU A 39 -14.32 -4.54 -13.08
C GLU A 39 -13.64 -3.34 -12.41
N PHE A 40 -14.08 -2.96 -11.21
CA PHE A 40 -13.47 -1.90 -10.41
C PHE A 40 -12.32 -2.39 -9.54
N ILE A 41 -12.03 -3.69 -9.51
CA ILE A 41 -10.81 -4.24 -8.90
C ILE A 41 -9.65 -4.05 -9.87
N THR A 42 -9.18 -2.80 -9.93
CA THR A 42 -8.02 -2.42 -10.73
C THR A 42 -6.74 -3.07 -10.21
N SER A 43 -5.70 -3.12 -11.05
CA SER A 43 -4.38 -3.63 -10.66
C SER A 43 -3.84 -2.95 -9.39
N ASN A 44 -4.11 -1.66 -9.20
CA ASN A 44 -3.67 -0.94 -7.99
C ASN A 44 -4.36 -1.46 -6.72
N ILE A 45 -5.65 -1.83 -6.79
CA ILE A 45 -6.37 -2.42 -5.65
C ILE A 45 -5.83 -3.81 -5.37
N HIS A 46 -5.59 -4.61 -6.41
CA HIS A 46 -4.98 -5.94 -6.25
C HIS A 46 -3.58 -5.84 -5.61
N LEU A 47 -2.72 -4.95 -6.12
CA LEU A 47 -1.37 -4.74 -5.59
C LEU A 47 -1.38 -4.21 -4.16
N ALA A 48 -2.39 -3.42 -3.78
CA ALA A 48 -2.54 -2.95 -2.41
C ALA A 48 -2.64 -4.11 -1.40
N LEU A 49 -3.24 -5.25 -1.80
CA LEU A 49 -3.37 -6.43 -0.95
C LEU A 49 -2.02 -7.09 -0.58
N HIS A 50 -0.99 -6.86 -1.41
CA HIS A 50 0.36 -7.42 -1.22
C HIS A 50 1.30 -6.49 -0.45
N ILE A 51 0.88 -5.25 -0.14
CA ILE A 51 1.72 -4.29 0.60
C ILE A 51 2.20 -4.86 1.96
N PRO A 52 1.37 -5.56 2.76
CA PRO A 52 1.83 -6.17 4.00
C PRO A 52 2.92 -7.23 3.78
N ASP A 53 2.85 -8.02 2.70
CA ASP A 53 3.85 -9.01 2.36
C ASP A 53 5.16 -8.34 1.91
N CYS A 54 5.07 -7.29 1.09
CA CYS A 54 6.22 -6.45 0.76
C CYS A 54 6.89 -5.86 2.02
N CYS A 55 6.10 -5.47 3.02
CA CYS A 55 6.67 -4.98 4.29
C CYS A 55 7.44 -6.06 5.06
N ARG A 56 7.02 -7.33 4.96
CA ARG A 56 7.73 -8.48 5.57
C ARG A 56 9.06 -8.75 4.85
N ASP A 57 9.05 -8.66 3.53
CA ASP A 57 10.21 -8.99 2.69
C ASP A 57 11.25 -7.86 2.64
N TYR A 58 10.80 -6.61 2.58
CA TYR A 58 11.65 -5.43 2.29
C TYR A 58 11.73 -4.42 3.45
N GLY A 59 11.00 -4.66 4.55
CA GLY A 59 10.86 -3.74 5.66
C GLY A 59 9.84 -2.62 5.38
N PRO A 60 9.85 -1.51 6.15
CA PRO A 60 8.84 -0.46 6.03
C PRO A 60 8.71 0.13 4.62
N ILE A 61 7.51 0.61 4.25
CA ILE A 61 7.18 1.14 2.90
C ILE A 61 8.23 2.12 2.36
N TYR A 62 8.80 2.95 3.23
CA TYR A 62 9.80 3.95 2.86
C TYR A 62 11.05 3.37 2.20
N ASN A 63 11.34 2.09 2.43
CA ASN A 63 12.49 1.40 1.85
C ASN A 63 12.32 1.13 0.35
N PHE A 64 11.08 1.01 -0.14
CA PHE A 64 10.80 0.57 -1.52
C PHE A 64 9.78 1.43 -2.28
N TRP A 65 9.26 2.51 -1.68
CA TRP A 65 8.42 3.46 -2.40
C TRP A 65 9.20 4.29 -3.43
N LEU A 66 8.49 4.79 -4.45
CA LEU A 66 9.11 5.52 -5.56
C LEU A 66 9.35 7.02 -5.28
N PHE A 67 8.91 7.53 -4.13
CA PHE A 67 8.97 8.98 -3.84
C PHE A 67 10.35 9.63 -4.04
N PRO A 68 11.48 9.03 -3.58
CA PRO A 68 12.80 9.63 -3.82
C PRO A 68 13.19 9.66 -5.30
N PHE A 69 12.79 8.63 -6.06
CA PHE A 69 13.06 8.53 -7.49
C PHE A 69 12.26 9.56 -8.29
N GLU A 70 10.96 9.68 -7.99
CA GLU A 70 10.08 10.69 -8.61
C GLU A 70 10.56 12.12 -8.33
N ARG A 71 11.01 12.38 -7.09
CA ARG A 71 11.61 13.67 -6.72
C ARG A 71 12.87 13.96 -7.54
N LEU A 72 13.74 12.97 -7.74
CA LEU A 72 14.95 13.12 -8.55
C LEU A 72 14.64 13.40 -10.03
N ASN A 73 13.63 12.74 -10.59
CA ASN A 73 13.19 13.00 -11.95
C ASN A 73 12.74 14.46 -12.14
N GLY A 74 12.12 15.06 -11.12
CA GLY A 74 11.79 16.49 -11.12
C GLY A 74 13.03 17.37 -11.28
N TYR A 75 14.08 17.12 -10.49
CA TYR A 75 15.34 17.87 -10.62
C TYR A 75 16.03 17.66 -11.97
N ILE A 76 16.00 16.44 -12.53
CA ILE A 76 16.59 16.17 -13.84
C ILE A 76 15.81 16.86 -14.97
N GLY A 77 14.48 16.91 -14.88
CA GLY A 77 13.63 17.57 -15.88
C GLY A 77 13.74 19.10 -15.90
N GLU A 78 14.34 19.70 -14.85
CA GLU A 78 14.63 21.14 -14.77
C GLU A 78 16.00 21.52 -15.38
N ILE A 79 16.82 20.53 -15.75
CA ILE A 79 18.12 20.70 -16.43
C ILE A 79 17.92 20.67 -17.94
#